data_AF-A0A4R8EN40-F1
#
_entry.id   AF-A0A4R8EN40-F1
#
_cell.length_a   1.000
_cell.length_b   1.000
_cell.length_c   1.000
_cell.angle_alpha   90.00
_cell.angle_beta   90.00
_cell.angle_gamma   90.00
#
_symmetry.space_group_name_H-M   'P 1'
#
loop_
_entity.id
_entity.type
_entity.pdbx_description
1 polymer ?
#
loop_
_entity_poly.entity_id
_entity_poly.type
_entity_poly.pdbx_seq_one_letter_code
_entity_poly.pdbx_strand_id
1 'polypeptide(L)'
;MEKHSKLSFAGNCSEKIFNHFYDVLQARSATENEALYQTALSKCSTAKERNKAAGCYSGPWQMLFNAWCQSKVPNLILIQLLKHKSISFEQCDHVIDAFA
;
A
#
# COMPACT_ATOMS: atom_id res chain seq x y z
N MET A 1 -14.47 32.23 9.79
CA MET A 1 -15.01 30.92 9.37
C MET A 1 -13.85 30.12 8.80
N GLU A 2 -13.19 29.33 9.65
CA GLU A 2 -12.19 28.36 9.21
C GLU A 2 -12.91 27.30 8.36
N LYS A 3 -12.50 27.16 7.09
CA LYS A 3 -12.96 26.07 6.25
C LYS A 3 -12.40 24.78 6.84
N HIS A 4 -13.20 24.06 7.63
CA HIS A 4 -12.93 22.65 7.92
C HIS A 4 -12.89 21.93 6.57
N SER A 5 -11.69 21.74 6.02
CA SER A 5 -11.52 20.97 4.79
C SER A 5 -11.93 19.54 5.12
N LYS A 6 -13.08 19.12 4.59
CA LYS A 6 -13.54 17.74 4.69
C LYS A 6 -12.44 16.83 4.17
N LEU A 7 -12.00 15.87 5.00
CA LEU A 7 -11.01 14.89 4.58
C LEU A 7 -11.51 14.15 3.34
N SER A 8 -10.63 14.05 2.34
CA SER A 8 -10.90 13.32 1.10
C SER A 8 -10.35 11.91 1.21
N PHE A 9 -11.16 10.92 0.87
CA PHE A 9 -10.87 9.48 0.89
C PHE A 9 -11.15 8.89 -0.49
N ALA A 10 -10.81 7.63 -0.71
CA ALA A 10 -11.13 6.91 -1.93
C ALA A 10 -12.62 7.03 -2.31
N GLY A 11 -13.52 6.74 -1.36
CA GLY A 11 -14.98 6.72 -1.60
C GLY A 11 -15.65 8.08 -1.78
N ASN A 12 -14.93 9.20 -1.63
CA ASN A 12 -15.51 10.54 -1.76
C ASN A 12 -14.67 11.52 -2.60
N CYS A 13 -13.63 11.05 -3.26
CA CYS A 13 -12.81 11.84 -4.17
C CYS A 13 -13.34 11.76 -5.61
N SER A 14 -12.93 12.69 -6.48
CA SER A 14 -13.27 12.61 -7.91
C SER A 14 -12.59 11.39 -8.55
N GLU A 15 -13.19 10.84 -9.59
CA GLU A 15 -12.63 9.71 -10.35
C GLU A 15 -11.18 9.92 -10.80
N LYS A 16 -10.83 11.13 -11.26
CA LYS A 16 -9.46 11.48 -11.63
C LYS A 16 -8.46 11.30 -10.48
N ILE A 17 -8.85 11.70 -9.27
CA ILE A 17 -8.02 11.57 -8.07
C ILE A 17 -7.95 10.10 -7.64
N PHE A 18 -9.08 9.39 -7.70
CA PHE A 18 -9.14 7.97 -7.39
C PHE A 18 -8.19 7.19 -8.31
N ASN A 19 -8.32 7.32 -9.63
CA ASN A 19 -7.50 6.61 -10.59
C ASN A 19 -6.01 6.93 -10.40
N HIS A 20 -5.66 8.19 -10.16
CA HIS A 20 -4.28 8.57 -9.88
C HIS A 20 -3.69 7.82 -8.67
N PHE A 21 -4.39 7.82 -7.53
CA PHE A 21 -3.89 7.12 -6.34
C PHE A 21 -3.91 5.61 -6.50
N TYR A 22 -4.94 5.07 -7.16
CA TYR A 22 -5.05 3.65 -7.46
C TYR A 22 -3.84 3.18 -8.27
N ASP A 23 -3.52 3.85 -9.38
CA ASP A 23 -2.40 3.48 -10.26
C ASP A 23 -1.06 3.56 -9.54
N VAL A 24 -0.84 4.64 -8.77
CA VAL A 24 0.41 4.82 -8.01
C VAL A 24 0.56 3.75 -6.94
N LEU A 25 -0.50 3.45 -6.17
CA LEU A 25 -0.44 2.45 -5.11
C LEU A 25 -0.31 1.03 -5.67
N GLN A 26 -1.03 0.72 -6.75
CA GLN A 26 -0.92 -0.56 -7.45
C GLN A 26 0.52 -0.79 -7.93
N ALA A 27 1.14 0.22 -8.54
CA ALA A 27 2.51 0.11 -9.03
C ALA A 27 3.51 -0.10 -7.89
N ARG A 28 3.34 0.62 -6.77
CA ARG A 28 4.18 0.46 -5.57
C ARG A 28 4.04 -0.91 -4.94
N SER A 29 2.80 -1.38 -4.73
CA SER A 29 2.56 -2.68 -4.12
C SER A 29 3.02 -3.82 -5.01
N ALA A 30 2.77 -3.75 -6.33
CA ALA A 30 3.25 -4.76 -7.28
C ALA A 30 4.79 -4.86 -7.28
N THR A 31 5.48 -3.72 -7.32
CA THR A 31 6.95 -3.67 -7.29
C THR A 31 7.50 -4.27 -5.99
N GLU A 32 6.93 -3.92 -4.85
CA GLU A 32 7.36 -4.43 -3.55
C GLU A 32 7.09 -5.93 -3.40
N ASN A 33 5.89 -6.38 -3.77
CA ASN A 33 5.50 -7.78 -3.69
C ASN A 33 6.40 -8.67 -4.56
N GLU A 34 6.73 -8.20 -5.78
CA GLU A 34 7.69 -8.89 -6.64
C GLU A 34 9.09 -8.95 -6.02
N ALA A 35 9.58 -7.84 -5.45
CA ALA A 35 10.88 -7.82 -4.77
C ALA A 35 10.93 -8.79 -3.57
N LEU A 36 9.83 -8.89 -2.80
CA LEU A 36 9.70 -9.85 -1.70
C LEU A 36 9.74 -11.29 -2.20
N TYR A 37 9.03 -11.57 -3.29
CA TYR A 37 9.03 -12.89 -3.93
C TYR A 37 10.44 -13.27 -4.43
N GLN A 38 11.10 -12.38 -5.17
CA GLN A 38 12.46 -12.61 -5.67
C GLN A 38 13.46 -12.79 -4.52
N THR A 39 13.32 -12.04 -3.43
CA THR A 39 14.14 -12.22 -2.22
C THR A 39 13.92 -13.60 -1.60
N ALA A 40 12.68 -14.09 -1.53
CA ALA A 40 12.40 -15.44 -1.04
C ALA A 40 12.98 -16.52 -1.98
N LEU A 41 12.84 -16.34 -3.30
CA LEU A 41 13.42 -17.25 -4.29
C LEU A 41 14.95 -17.29 -4.21
N SER A 42 15.61 -16.16 -3.99
CA SER A 42 17.08 -16.10 -3.89
C SER A 42 17.65 -16.94 -2.75
N LYS A 43 16.84 -17.22 -1.72
CA LYS A 43 17.20 -18.08 -0.57
C LYS A 43 16.94 -19.56 -0.83
N CYS A 44 16.25 -19.91 -1.91
CA CYS A 44 15.89 -21.28 -2.24
C CYS A 44 16.99 -21.95 -3.08
N SER A 45 17.52 -23.07 -2.59
CA SER A 45 18.55 -23.85 -3.30
C SER A 45 17.95 -25.03 -4.07
N THR A 46 16.76 -25.49 -3.68
CA THR A 46 16.11 -26.68 -4.26
C THR A 46 14.75 -26.36 -4.90
N ALA A 47 14.31 -27.22 -5.83
CA ALA A 47 12.97 -27.12 -6.41
C ALA A 47 11.86 -27.23 -5.35
N LYS A 48 12.07 -28.03 -4.30
CA LYS A 48 11.13 -28.18 -3.18
C LYS A 48 10.99 -26.87 -2.39
N GLU A 49 12.08 -26.14 -2.16
CA GLU A 49 12.05 -24.83 -1.50
C GLU A 49 11.39 -23.77 -2.39
N ARG A 50 11.69 -23.75 -3.69
CA ARG A 50 11.03 -22.84 -4.64
C ARG A 50 9.52 -23.07 -4.70
N ASN A 51 9.08 -24.33 -4.73
CA ASN A 51 7.65 -24.67 -4.69
C ASN A 51 6.99 -24.25 -3.36
N LYS A 52 7.72 -24.25 -2.24
CA LYS A 52 7.22 -23.74 -0.96
C LYS A 52 7.20 -22.21 -0.89
N ALA A 53 8.12 -21.54 -1.59
CA ALA A 53 8.14 -20.10 -1.75
C ALA A 53 7.13 -19.61 -2.81
N ALA A 54 6.44 -20.51 -3.51
CA ALA A 54 5.31 -20.12 -4.35
C ALA A 54 4.16 -19.63 -3.44
N GLY A 55 3.70 -18.40 -3.66
CA GLY A 55 2.66 -17.79 -2.85
C GLY A 55 2.48 -16.31 -3.14
N CYS A 56 1.44 -15.71 -2.55
CA CYS A 56 1.25 -14.27 -2.59
C CYS A 56 2.11 -13.61 -1.50
N TYR A 57 2.96 -12.67 -1.92
CA TYR A 57 3.73 -11.82 -1.01
C TYR A 57 3.03 -10.47 -0.96
N SER A 58 2.72 -9.99 0.24
CA SER A 58 2.08 -8.70 0.45
C SER A 58 2.93 -7.87 1.40
N GLY A 59 3.56 -6.83 0.87
CA GLY A 59 4.32 -5.88 1.66
C GLY A 59 3.46 -4.73 2.24
N PRO A 60 4.09 -3.83 3.00
CA PRO A 60 3.45 -2.63 3.56
C PRO A 60 2.66 -1.79 2.55
N TRP A 61 3.15 -1.64 1.31
CA TRP A 61 2.41 -0.88 0.28
C TRP A 61 1.09 -1.56 -0.10
N GLN A 62 1.04 -2.90 -0.13
CA GLN A 62 -0.21 -3.63 -0.38
C GLN A 62 -1.21 -3.43 0.77
N MET A 63 -0.72 -3.41 2.01
CA MET A 63 -1.56 -3.15 3.18
C MET A 63 -2.17 -1.74 3.13
N LEU A 64 -1.34 -0.72 2.88
CA LEU A 64 -1.80 0.65 2.73
C LEU A 64 -2.80 0.79 1.56
N PHE A 65 -2.53 0.12 0.44
CA PHE A 65 -3.41 0.15 -0.72
C PHE A 65 -4.81 -0.42 -0.41
N ASN A 66 -4.86 -1.57 0.26
CA ASN A 66 -6.12 -2.19 0.67
C ASN A 66 -6.91 -1.28 1.62
N ALA A 67 -6.24 -0.68 2.60
CA ALA A 67 -6.87 0.22 3.56
C ALA A 67 -7.40 1.51 2.89
N TRP A 68 -6.63 2.08 1.96
CA TRP A 68 -7.09 3.23 1.19
C TRP A 68 -8.31 2.91 0.33
N CYS A 69 -8.33 1.76 -0.36
CA CYS A 69 -9.50 1.32 -1.14
C CYS A 69 -10.76 1.17 -0.27
N GLN A 70 -10.59 0.79 1.00
CA GLN A 70 -11.68 0.71 2.00
C GLN A 70 -12.03 2.07 2.60
N SER A 71 -11.48 3.18 2.09
CA SER A 71 -11.66 4.54 2.61
C SER A 71 -11.25 4.72 4.06
N LYS A 72 -10.31 3.91 4.56
CA LYS A 72 -9.78 4.02 5.93
C LYS A 72 -8.62 5.01 6.05
N VAL A 73 -8.01 5.39 4.93
CA VAL A 73 -6.88 6.32 4.92
C VAL A 73 -7.23 7.52 4.05
N PRO A 74 -7.11 8.77 4.55
CA PRO A 74 -7.38 9.95 3.75
C PRO A 74 -6.25 10.24 2.75
N ASN A 75 -6.62 10.80 1.60
CA ASN A 75 -5.73 11.14 0.48
C ASN A 75 -4.56 12.04 0.90
N LEU A 76 -4.76 12.94 1.87
CA LEU A 76 -3.70 13.82 2.38
C LEU A 76 -2.56 13.02 3.02
N ILE A 77 -2.88 11.99 3.80
CA ILE A 77 -1.88 11.13 4.45
C ILE A 77 -1.20 10.25 3.40
N LEU A 78 -1.96 9.79 2.40
CA LEU A 78 -1.41 9.05 1.29
C LEU A 78 -0.34 9.85 0.53
N ILE A 79 -0.60 11.13 0.25
CA ILE A 79 0.37 12.04 -0.39
C ILE A 79 1.65 12.14 0.44
N GLN A 80 1.56 12.15 1.78
CA GLN A 80 2.73 12.19 2.64
C GLN A 80 3.54 10.89 2.55
N LEU A 81 2.87 9.74 2.69
CA LEU A 81 3.50 8.43 2.61
C LEU A 81 4.15 8.16 1.25
N LEU A 82 3.54 8.59 0.15
CA LEU A 82 4.07 8.43 -1.21
C LEU A 82 5.39 9.16 -1.47
N LYS A 83 5.80 10.09 -0.60
CA LYS A 83 7.14 10.71 -0.65
C LYS A 83 8.24 9.75 -0.20
N HIS A 84 7.90 8.73 0.56
CA HIS A 84 8.85 7.72 1.01
C HIS A 84 9.10 6.68 -0.08
N LYS A 85 10.35 6.22 -0.19
CA LYS A 85 10.70 5.13 -1.13
C LYS A 85 10.17 3.78 -0.64
N SER A 86 10.12 3.60 0.67
CA SER A 86 9.64 2.41 1.38
C SER A 86 8.91 2.85 2.65
N ILE A 87 7.98 2.03 3.11
CA ILE A 87 7.25 2.22 4.38
C ILE A 87 7.28 0.90 5.16
N SER A 88 7.11 0.94 6.47
CA SER A 88 7.04 -0.26 7.31
C SER A 88 5.59 -0.69 7.58
N PHE A 89 5.39 -1.94 8.00
CA PHE A 89 4.09 -2.41 8.49
C PHE A 89 3.61 -1.57 9.67
N GLU A 90 4.49 -1.29 10.63
CA GLU A 90 4.17 -0.47 11.80
C GLU A 90 3.66 0.93 11.38
N GLN A 91 4.31 1.58 10.40
CA GLN A 91 3.84 2.86 9.88
C GLN A 91 2.44 2.76 9.24
N CYS A 92 2.15 1.64 8.57
CA CYS A 92 0.82 1.39 7.99
C CYS A 92 -0.23 1.19 9.09
N ASP A 93 0.06 0.35 10.08
CA ASP A 93 -0.81 0.09 11.23
C ASP A 93 -1.17 1.39 11.96
N HIS A 94 -0.16 2.18 12.35
CA HIS A 94 -0.37 3.47 13.04
C HIS A 94 -1.28 4.41 12.24
N VAL A 95 -1.10 4.47 10.92
CA VAL A 95 -1.93 5.32 10.05
C VAL A 95 -3.34 4.75 9.92
N ILE A 96 -3.50 3.45 9.74
CA ILE A 96 -4.81 2.83 9.59
C ILE A 96 -5.62 2.99 10.89
N ASP A 97 -5.01 2.73 12.04
CA ASP A 97 -5.66 2.83 13.35
C ASP A 97 -6.01 4.29 13.70
N ALA A 98 -5.23 5.27 13.26
CA ALA A 98 -5.53 6.68 13.49
C ALA A 98 -6.78 7.18 12.75
N PHE A 99 -7.26 6.46 11.74
CA PHE A 99 -8.38 6.86 10.88
C PHE A 99 -9.46 5.77 10.71
N ALA A 100 -9.36 4.66 11.44
CA ALA A 100 -10.37 3.60 11.53
C ALA A 100 -11.52 3.98 12.49
#